data_AF-A0A3D6CYL0-F1
#
_entry.id   AF-A0A3D6CYL0-F1
#
_cell.length_a   1.000
_cell.length_b   1.000
_cell.length_c   1.000
_cell.angle_alpha   90.00
_cell.angle_beta   90.00
_cell.angle_gamma   90.00
#
_symmetry.space_group_name_H-M   'P 1'
#
loop_
_entity.id
_entity.type
_entity.pdbx_description
1 polymer ?
#
loop_
_entity_poly.entity_id
_entity_poly.type
_entity_poly.pdbx_seq_one_letter_code
_entity_poly.pdbx_strand_id
1 'polypeptide(L)'
;MESKKQPKADEESLVLCVNSEGLELRATPIRLTRHLVVFEVYNPYSILQLSEVLQEFQIFINHRPVYSGRAVVSNLVNTGIFLVCEASLDDAWLDVDLTRPMKASSILRSEFNHFISEYKKHDLVMDDFKLVVADLQGFLIELRRWLEQLEFVVRSNPSRDRHDQEVEIINQVLEPALPMLGDYFMRFEAAAESVKQSLQPLHRSYVKRQLHPIVLCAPFSWRTYTKPLGYAGDYEMVAMMARAPYEGSSLFAKILNTFFLN
;
A
#
# COMPACT_ATOMS: atom_id res chain seq x y z
N MET A 1 -33.93 -2.01 6.97
CA MET A 1 -32.83 -2.86 7.49
C MET A 1 -31.98 -3.28 6.32
N GLU A 2 -31.08 -2.39 5.88
CA GLU A 2 -30.16 -2.70 4.79
C GLU A 2 -28.89 -3.30 5.37
N SER A 3 -28.65 -4.55 5.03
CA SER A 3 -27.44 -5.29 5.33
C SER A 3 -26.28 -4.61 4.61
N LYS A 4 -25.43 -3.91 5.38
CA LYS A 4 -24.14 -3.42 4.90
C LYS A 4 -23.34 -4.62 4.40
N LYS A 5 -23.20 -4.76 3.08
CA LYS A 5 -22.26 -5.72 2.48
C LYS A 5 -20.86 -5.36 2.97
N GLN A 6 -20.35 -6.12 3.94
CA GLN A 6 -18.92 -6.13 4.25
C GLN A 6 -18.17 -6.50 2.96
N PRO A 7 -17.16 -5.74 2.54
CA PRO A 7 -16.28 -6.19 1.48
C PRO A 7 -15.49 -7.40 2.00
N LYS A 8 -15.83 -8.59 1.50
CA LYS A 8 -14.95 -9.77 1.62
C LYS A 8 -13.77 -9.57 0.68
N ALA A 9 -12.64 -9.09 1.20
CA ALA A 9 -11.38 -9.03 0.48
C ALA A 9 -10.19 -9.05 1.47
N ASP A 10 -9.30 -10.02 1.24
CA ASP A 10 -7.98 -10.29 1.83
C ASP A 10 -7.91 -10.53 3.35
N GLU A 11 -7.46 -11.73 3.72
CA GLU A 11 -7.00 -12.13 5.07
C GLU A 11 -5.69 -11.42 5.45
N GLU A 12 -5.60 -10.12 5.17
CA GLU A 12 -4.42 -9.33 5.48
C GLU A 12 -4.52 -8.79 6.90
N SER A 13 -3.42 -8.92 7.64
CA SER A 13 -3.25 -8.22 8.91
C SER A 13 -3.27 -6.71 8.65
N LEU A 14 -3.90 -5.96 9.54
CA LEU A 14 -4.13 -4.54 9.34
C LEU A 14 -3.90 -3.76 10.64
N VAL A 15 -3.32 -2.58 10.51
CA VAL A 15 -3.24 -1.59 11.58
C VAL A 15 -4.18 -0.43 11.24
N LEU A 16 -5.01 -0.04 12.21
CA LEU A 16 -5.82 1.17 12.18
C LEU A 16 -5.44 2.05 13.37
N CYS A 17 -5.25 3.33 13.16
CA CYS A 17 -4.97 4.27 14.24
C CYS A 17 -5.34 5.70 13.86
N VAL A 18 -5.36 6.59 14.85
CA VAL A 18 -5.56 8.02 14.67
C VAL A 18 -4.28 8.74 15.11
N ASN A 19 -3.75 9.61 14.26
CA ASN A 19 -2.58 10.40 14.59
C ASN A 19 -2.93 11.58 15.52
N SER A 20 -1.92 12.37 15.91
CA SER A 20 -2.09 13.51 16.81
C SER A 20 -2.94 14.66 16.21
N GLU A 21 -3.07 14.70 14.89
CA GLU A 21 -3.90 15.66 14.15
C GLU A 21 -5.35 15.18 13.93
N GLY A 22 -5.71 13.99 14.43
CA GLY A 22 -7.05 13.43 14.30
C GLY A 22 -7.31 12.73 12.96
N LEU A 23 -6.27 12.43 12.18
CA LEU A 23 -6.38 11.75 10.89
C LEU A 23 -6.31 10.23 11.07
N GLU A 24 -7.29 9.54 10.48
CA GLU A 24 -7.33 8.09 10.44
C GLU A 24 -6.24 7.56 9.49
N LEU A 25 -5.47 6.60 9.99
CA LEU A 25 -4.38 5.95 9.29
C LEU A 25 -4.67 4.47 9.17
N ARG A 26 -4.42 3.97 7.95
CA ARG A 26 -4.48 2.55 7.62
C ARG A 26 -3.09 2.09 7.22
N ALA A 27 -2.60 1.02 7.85
CA ALA A 27 -1.26 0.53 7.63
C ALA A 27 -1.17 -1.00 7.62
N THR A 28 -0.11 -1.52 7.03
CA THR A 28 0.15 -2.97 6.92
C THR A 28 1.26 -3.36 7.89
N PRO A 29 1.01 -4.23 8.89
CA PRO A 29 2.05 -4.67 9.81
C PRO A 29 3.07 -5.58 9.12
N ILE A 30 4.36 -5.29 9.31
CA ILE A 30 5.49 -6.09 8.84
C ILE A 30 5.94 -7.06 9.95
N ARG A 31 6.06 -6.53 11.17
CA ARG A 31 6.59 -7.25 12.32
C ARG A 31 5.79 -6.92 13.55
N LEU A 32 5.47 -7.93 14.33
CA LEU A 32 4.76 -7.78 15.59
C LEU A 32 5.46 -8.57 16.69
N THR A 33 5.65 -7.92 17.83
CA THR A 33 6.11 -8.51 19.08
C THR A 33 5.21 -7.99 20.21
N ARG A 34 5.39 -8.48 21.44
CA ARG A 34 4.57 -8.06 22.59
C ARG A 34 4.65 -6.55 22.91
N HIS A 35 5.77 -5.90 22.60
CA HIS A 35 6.00 -4.50 22.99
C HIS A 35 6.32 -3.58 21.82
N LEU A 36 6.33 -4.11 20.59
CA LEU A 36 6.77 -3.37 19.42
C LEU A 36 6.08 -3.89 18.16
N VAL A 37 5.66 -2.96 17.32
CA VAL A 37 5.12 -3.20 15.99
C VAL A 37 5.90 -2.39 14.96
N VAL A 38 6.22 -3.00 13.83
CA VAL A 38 6.73 -2.33 12.63
C VAL A 38 5.66 -2.44 11.56
N PHE A 39 5.29 -1.33 10.93
CA PHE A 39 4.24 -1.29 9.92
C PHE A 39 4.54 -0.29 8.79
N GLU A 40 3.99 -0.58 7.62
CA GLU A 40 4.09 0.23 6.41
C GLU A 40 2.86 1.13 6.29
N VAL A 41 3.12 2.42 6.16
CA VAL A 41 2.11 3.44 5.89
C VAL A 41 2.26 3.88 4.45
N TYR A 42 1.34 3.41 3.63
CA TYR A 42 1.13 3.92 2.28
C TYR A 42 0.31 5.20 2.41
N ASN A 43 0.98 6.35 2.53
CA ASN A 43 0.31 7.65 2.49
C ASN A 43 1.23 8.69 1.83
N PRO A 44 0.83 9.29 0.70
CA PRO A 44 1.65 10.23 -0.05
C PRO A 44 1.97 11.52 0.74
N TYR A 45 1.19 11.83 1.77
CA TYR A 45 1.31 13.07 2.53
C TYR A 45 2.16 12.93 3.81
N SER A 46 2.69 11.73 4.11
CA SER A 46 3.63 11.48 5.23
C SER A 46 3.24 12.15 6.56
N ILE A 47 2.18 11.65 7.20
CA ILE A 47 1.47 12.32 8.30
C ILE A 47 1.94 11.89 9.70
N LEU A 48 3.08 11.19 9.79
CA LEU A 48 3.58 10.64 11.05
C LEU A 48 4.90 11.28 11.46
N GLN A 49 5.05 11.52 12.76
CA GLN A 49 6.24 12.12 13.36
C GLN A 49 6.89 11.20 14.40
N LEU A 50 8.20 11.39 14.61
CA LEU A 50 8.93 10.70 15.66
C LEU A 50 8.37 11.11 17.04
N SER A 51 8.23 10.14 17.95
CA SER A 51 7.64 10.33 19.29
C SER A 51 6.15 10.70 19.29
N GLU A 52 5.46 10.58 18.16
CA GLU A 52 4.03 10.80 18.08
C GLU A 52 3.26 9.68 18.81
N VAL A 53 2.21 10.06 19.53
CA VAL A 53 1.31 9.12 20.20
C VAL A 53 0.12 8.84 19.31
N LEU A 54 0.02 7.61 18.82
CA LEU A 54 -1.09 7.11 18.03
C LEU A 54 -2.22 6.68 18.96
N GLN A 55 -3.37 7.33 18.81
CA GLN A 55 -4.59 7.03 19.54
C GLN A 55 -5.39 5.94 18.83
N GLU A 56 -6.23 5.24 19.60
CA GLU A 56 -7.10 4.16 19.08
C GLU A 56 -6.34 3.16 18.21
N PHE A 57 -5.10 2.84 18.59
CA PHE A 57 -4.23 1.97 17.84
C PHE A 57 -4.71 0.53 17.96
N GLN A 58 -5.24 0.00 16.86
CA GLN A 58 -5.81 -1.32 16.74
C GLN A 58 -5.01 -2.16 15.76
N ILE A 59 -4.65 -3.38 16.18
CA ILE A 59 -4.01 -4.37 15.32
C ILE A 59 -5.00 -5.49 15.07
N PHE A 60 -5.27 -5.76 13.81
CA PHE A 60 -6.11 -6.85 13.34
C PHE A 60 -5.25 -7.94 12.72
N ILE A 61 -5.48 -9.19 13.13
CA ILE A 61 -4.92 -10.39 12.51
C ILE A 61 -6.11 -11.27 12.11
N ASN A 62 -6.19 -11.68 10.84
CA ASN A 62 -7.30 -12.47 10.31
C ASN A 62 -8.67 -11.85 10.66
N HIS A 63 -8.80 -10.52 10.52
CA HIS A 63 -9.97 -9.71 10.89
C HIS A 63 -10.38 -9.74 12.37
N ARG A 64 -9.52 -10.23 13.27
CA ARG A 64 -9.76 -10.17 14.71
C ARG A 64 -8.85 -9.15 15.36
N PRO A 65 -9.38 -8.22 16.18
CA PRO A 65 -8.54 -7.30 16.92
C PRO A 65 -7.74 -8.10 17.97
N VAL A 66 -6.42 -8.02 17.90
CA VAL A 66 -5.48 -8.66 18.86
C VAL A 66 -4.88 -7.65 19.82
N TYR A 67 -4.91 -6.37 19.48
CA TYR A 67 -4.41 -5.25 20.28
C TYR A 67 -5.35 -4.07 20.12
N SER A 68 -5.62 -3.36 21.21
CA SER A 68 -6.37 -2.10 21.21
C SER A 68 -5.88 -1.20 22.32
N GLY A 69 -5.08 -0.20 21.97
CA GLY A 69 -4.48 0.69 22.96
C GLY A 69 -3.86 1.92 22.30
N ARG A 70 -2.83 2.48 22.94
CA ARG A 70 -2.01 3.53 22.35
C ARG A 70 -0.73 2.91 21.79
N ALA A 71 -0.11 3.57 20.83
CA ALA A 71 1.23 3.22 20.39
C ALA A 71 2.06 4.49 20.26
N VAL A 72 3.35 4.43 20.59
CA VAL A 72 4.25 5.58 20.49
C VAL A 72 5.28 5.33 19.40
N VAL A 73 5.34 6.20 18.40
CA VAL A 73 6.28 6.08 17.29
C VAL A 73 7.71 6.24 17.82
N SER A 74 8.49 5.16 17.77
CA SER A 74 9.89 5.12 18.23
C SER A 74 10.87 5.38 17.09
N ASN A 75 10.54 4.96 15.87
CA ASN A 75 11.39 5.14 14.69
C ASN A 75 10.55 5.31 13.43
N LEU A 76 11.09 6.04 12.47
CA LEU A 76 10.42 6.36 11.22
C LEU A 76 11.44 6.42 10.10
N VAL A 77 11.23 5.60 9.08
CA VAL A 77 12.09 5.51 7.91
C VAL A 77 11.25 5.74 6.66
N ASN A 78 11.53 6.82 5.93
CA ASN A 78 10.95 7.02 4.61
C ASN A 78 11.74 6.19 3.59
N THR A 79 11.06 5.26 2.94
CA THR A 79 11.69 4.37 1.95
C THR A 79 11.74 4.98 0.56
N GLY A 80 11.08 6.12 0.31
CA GLY A 80 10.87 6.74 -1.00
C GLY A 80 9.52 6.39 -1.65
N ILE A 81 8.88 5.28 -1.23
CA ILE A 81 7.55 4.88 -1.72
C ILE A 81 6.50 4.92 -0.61
N PHE A 82 6.87 4.43 0.56
CA PHE A 82 6.03 4.40 1.75
C PHE A 82 6.87 4.61 3.00
N LEU A 83 6.19 4.85 4.11
CA LEU A 83 6.82 5.17 5.37
C LEU A 83 6.77 3.93 6.26
N VAL A 84 7.94 3.49 6.73
CA VAL A 84 8.05 2.40 7.70
C VAL A 84 8.10 3.02 9.08
N CYS A 85 7.10 2.71 9.90
CA CYS A 85 7.01 3.13 11.28
C CYS A 85 7.31 1.97 12.22
N GLU A 86 8.14 2.24 13.21
CA GLU A 86 8.25 1.43 14.41
C GLU A 86 7.50 2.14 15.52
N ALA A 87 6.65 1.41 16.25
CA ALA A 87 5.96 1.93 17.41
C ALA A 87 6.03 0.96 18.58
N SER A 88 6.24 1.53 19.77
CA SER A 88 6.16 0.81 21.05
C SER A 88 4.71 0.61 21.45
N LEU A 89 4.39 -0.59 21.93
CA LEU A 89 3.06 -1.00 22.38
C LEU A 89 3.00 -1.08 23.90
N ASP A 90 1.86 -0.69 24.46
CA ASP A 90 1.53 -0.87 25.88
C ASP A 90 1.05 -2.32 26.15
N ASP A 91 0.78 -2.67 27.41
CA ASP A 91 0.17 -3.96 27.77
C ASP A 91 -1.36 -3.96 27.55
N ALA A 92 -1.81 -3.64 26.34
CA ALA A 92 -3.22 -3.57 25.94
C ALA A 92 -3.63 -4.69 24.95
N TRP A 93 -2.99 -5.84 25.08
CA TRP A 93 -3.30 -7.02 24.29
C TRP A 93 -4.66 -7.58 24.66
N LEU A 94 -5.51 -7.77 23.65
CA LEU A 94 -6.74 -8.53 23.83
C LEU A 94 -6.32 -9.99 23.96
N ASP A 95 -6.84 -10.68 24.97
CA ASP A 95 -6.56 -12.09 25.27
C ASP A 95 -7.20 -12.99 24.18
N VAL A 96 -6.76 -12.78 22.95
CA VAL A 96 -6.93 -13.69 21.85
C VAL A 96 -6.00 -14.83 22.18
N ASP A 97 -6.57 -16.03 22.25
CA ASP A 97 -5.93 -17.30 22.61
C ASP A 97 -4.85 -17.71 21.58
N LEU A 98 -3.90 -16.80 21.26
CA LEU A 98 -2.79 -16.95 20.31
C LEU A 98 -1.88 -18.12 20.69
N THR A 99 -1.98 -18.60 21.94
CA THR A 99 -1.25 -19.75 22.47
C THR A 99 -2.01 -21.08 22.39
N ARG A 100 -3.30 -21.09 22.00
CA ARG A 100 -4.07 -22.34 21.79
C ARG A 100 -3.38 -23.33 20.86
N PRO A 101 -2.81 -22.92 19.71
CA PRO A 101 -2.15 -23.86 18.81
C PRO A 101 -0.97 -24.56 19.49
N MET A 102 -0.22 -23.85 20.34
CA MET A 102 0.93 -24.39 21.05
C MET A 102 0.56 -25.35 22.19
N LYS A 103 -0.67 -25.26 22.72
CA LYS A 103 -1.15 -26.11 23.82
C LYS A 103 -1.63 -27.48 23.36
N ALA A 104 -1.89 -27.67 22.06
CA ALA A 104 -2.33 -28.94 21.49
C ALA A 104 -1.66 -29.20 20.12
N SER A 105 -0.73 -30.14 20.07
CA SER A 105 0.06 -30.47 18.87
C SER A 105 -0.78 -30.86 17.64
N SER A 106 -1.97 -31.44 17.85
CA SER A 106 -2.94 -31.76 16.80
C SER A 106 -3.58 -30.50 16.19
N ILE A 107 -3.85 -29.48 17.01
CA ILE A 107 -4.41 -28.20 16.57
C ILE A 107 -3.39 -27.45 15.71
N LEU A 108 -2.15 -27.32 16.19
CA LEU A 108 -1.07 -26.67 15.43
C LEU A 108 -0.85 -27.31 14.06
N ARG A 109 -0.85 -28.65 14.00
CA ARG A 109 -0.71 -29.38 12.73
C ARG A 109 -1.89 -29.12 11.80
N SER A 110 -3.12 -29.08 12.33
CA SER A 110 -4.31 -28.80 11.54
C SER A 110 -4.33 -27.37 10.98
N GLU A 111 -3.95 -26.38 11.79
CA GLU A 111 -3.83 -24.98 11.37
C GLU A 111 -2.73 -24.80 10.32
N PHE A 112 -1.57 -25.44 10.51
CA PHE A 112 -0.49 -25.39 9.52
C PHE A 112 -0.89 -26.05 8.20
N ASN A 113 -1.58 -27.20 8.24
CA ASN A 113 -2.09 -27.85 7.04
C ASN A 113 -3.13 -26.97 6.32
N HIS A 114 -3.98 -26.27 7.07
CA HIS A 114 -4.91 -25.30 6.52
C HIS A 114 -4.16 -24.16 5.82
N PHE A 115 -3.17 -23.55 6.49
CA PHE A 115 -2.30 -22.53 5.90
C PHE A 115 -1.66 -23.01 4.58
N ILE A 116 -1.08 -24.22 4.54
CA ILE A 116 -0.50 -24.78 3.32
C ILE A 116 -1.56 -24.97 2.23
N SER A 117 -2.77 -25.41 2.59
CA SER A 117 -3.86 -25.59 1.63
C SER A 117 -4.35 -24.25 1.04
N GLU A 118 -4.41 -23.20 1.86
CA GLU A 118 -4.73 -21.84 1.41
C GLU A 118 -3.59 -21.30 0.53
N TYR A 119 -2.34 -21.48 0.92
CA TYR A 119 -1.18 -21.04 0.13
C TYR A 119 -1.13 -21.71 -1.25
N LYS A 120 -1.41 -23.02 -1.34
CA LYS A 120 -1.49 -23.74 -2.62
C LYS A 120 -2.54 -23.17 -3.57
N LYS A 121 -3.53 -22.42 -3.09
CA LYS A 121 -4.46 -21.73 -3.99
C LYS A 121 -3.73 -20.70 -4.84
N HIS A 122 -2.60 -20.14 -4.42
CA HIS A 122 -1.77 -19.24 -5.25
C HIS A 122 -1.23 -19.90 -6.53
N ASP A 123 -1.12 -21.23 -6.56
CA ASP A 123 -0.76 -21.95 -7.79
C ASP A 123 -1.84 -21.82 -8.88
N LEU A 124 -3.06 -21.41 -8.52
CA LEU A 124 -4.15 -21.13 -9.45
C LEU A 124 -4.08 -19.75 -10.09
N VAL A 125 -3.12 -18.90 -9.71
CA VAL A 125 -2.83 -17.67 -10.46
C VAL A 125 -2.19 -18.08 -11.77
N MET A 126 -2.72 -17.57 -12.89
CA MET A 126 -2.24 -17.91 -14.23
C MET A 126 -0.78 -17.48 -14.42
N ASP A 127 0.02 -18.32 -15.04
CA ASP A 127 1.45 -18.06 -15.20
C ASP A 127 1.73 -16.84 -16.09
N ASP A 128 1.02 -16.69 -17.20
CA ASP A 128 1.11 -15.50 -18.06
C ASP A 128 0.78 -14.21 -17.28
N PHE A 129 -0.21 -14.26 -16.40
CA PHE A 129 -0.57 -13.14 -15.54
C PHE A 129 0.54 -12.81 -14.53
N LYS A 130 1.16 -13.83 -13.91
CA LYS A 130 2.32 -13.63 -13.02
C LYS A 130 3.48 -12.97 -13.76
N LEU A 131 3.77 -13.43 -14.98
CA LEU A 131 4.85 -12.89 -15.80
C LEU A 131 4.62 -11.43 -16.14
N VAL A 132 3.42 -11.07 -16.62
CA VAL A 132 3.09 -9.68 -16.95
C VAL A 132 3.15 -8.77 -15.71
N VAL A 133 2.66 -9.22 -14.56
CA VAL A 133 2.75 -8.46 -13.31
C VAL A 133 4.20 -8.31 -12.86
N ALA A 134 5.03 -9.35 -12.98
CA ALA A 134 6.44 -9.30 -12.62
C ALA A 134 7.23 -8.35 -13.54
N ASP A 135 6.96 -8.37 -14.84
CA ASP A 135 7.54 -7.44 -15.82
C ASP A 135 7.18 -5.99 -15.49
N LEU A 136 5.90 -5.71 -15.23
CA LEU A 136 5.43 -4.38 -14.82
C LEU A 136 6.08 -3.94 -13.49
N GLN A 137 6.11 -4.84 -12.49
CA GLN A 137 6.75 -4.58 -11.20
C GLN A 137 8.23 -4.22 -11.38
N GLY A 138 8.96 -5.01 -12.15
CA GLY A 138 10.38 -4.79 -12.43
C GLY A 138 10.63 -3.45 -13.11
N PHE A 139 9.84 -3.11 -14.13
CA PHE A 139 9.95 -1.82 -14.80
C PHE A 139 9.71 -0.64 -13.85
N LEU A 140 8.66 -0.71 -13.02
CA LEU A 140 8.35 0.36 -12.06
C LEU A 140 9.46 0.54 -11.01
N ILE A 141 10.07 -0.56 -10.54
CA ILE A 141 11.21 -0.51 -9.60
C ILE A 141 12.42 0.17 -10.24
N GLU A 142 12.75 -0.19 -11.48
CA GLU A 142 13.90 0.42 -12.18
C GLU A 142 13.66 1.89 -12.54
N LEU A 143 12.45 2.22 -13.01
CA LEU A 143 12.05 3.61 -13.27
C LEU A 143 12.18 4.47 -12.02
N ARG A 144 11.67 3.97 -10.88
CA ARG A 144 11.81 4.63 -9.58
C ARG A 144 13.27 4.86 -9.24
N ARG A 145 14.11 3.82 -9.28
CA ARG A 145 15.53 3.90 -8.92
C ARG A 145 16.28 4.92 -9.77
N TRP A 146 15.94 5.02 -11.05
CA TRP A 146 16.52 6.02 -11.94
C TRP A 146 16.07 7.45 -11.57
N LEU A 147 14.78 7.65 -11.30
CA LEU A 147 14.25 8.95 -10.88
C LEU A 147 14.80 9.43 -9.54
N GLU A 148 15.04 8.53 -8.60
CA GLU A 148 15.65 8.88 -7.30
C GLU A 148 17.05 9.48 -7.46
N GLN A 149 17.82 9.06 -8.48
CA GLN A 149 19.13 9.65 -8.78
C GLN A 149 19.00 11.09 -9.28
N LEU A 150 17.98 11.38 -10.10
CA LEU A 150 17.69 12.74 -10.52
C LEU A 150 17.20 13.61 -9.38
N GLU A 151 16.31 13.06 -8.54
CA GLU A 151 15.75 13.77 -7.40
C GLU A 151 16.83 14.20 -6.39
N PHE A 152 17.86 13.36 -6.19
CA PHE A 152 19.03 13.72 -5.39
C PHE A 152 19.71 15.00 -5.90
N VAL A 153 19.89 15.13 -7.22
CA VAL A 153 20.50 16.32 -7.84
C VAL A 153 19.60 17.54 -7.66
N VAL A 154 18.30 17.41 -7.92
CA VAL A 154 17.34 18.52 -7.79
C VAL A 154 17.28 19.04 -6.35
N ARG A 155 17.24 18.14 -5.37
CA ARG A 155 17.19 18.50 -3.94
C ARG A 155 18.45 19.22 -3.46
N SER A 156 19.56 19.14 -4.19
CA SER A 156 20.80 19.86 -3.87
C SER A 156 20.80 21.34 -4.29
N ASN A 157 19.85 21.78 -5.13
CA ASN A 157 19.75 23.17 -5.61
C ASN A 157 19.02 24.11 -4.62
N PRO A 158 19.06 25.45 -4.78
CA PRO A 158 18.31 26.39 -3.94
C PRO A 158 16.78 26.26 -4.08
N SER A 159 16.03 26.46 -3.00
CA SER A 159 14.59 26.14 -2.89
C SER A 159 13.68 26.76 -3.96
N ARG A 160 13.98 27.98 -4.43
CA ARG A 160 13.15 28.70 -5.42
C ARG A 160 13.27 28.09 -6.82
N ASP A 161 14.42 27.53 -7.15
CA ASP A 161 14.68 26.89 -8.45
C ASP A 161 14.21 25.43 -8.47
N ARG A 162 13.97 24.81 -7.30
CA ARG A 162 13.60 23.39 -7.19
C ARG A 162 12.27 23.08 -7.84
N HIS A 163 11.22 23.85 -7.54
CA HIS A 163 9.87 23.53 -8.04
C HIS A 163 9.80 23.60 -9.56
N ASP A 164 10.32 24.68 -10.14
CA ASP A 164 10.34 24.88 -11.59
C ASP A 164 11.21 23.80 -12.28
N GLN A 165 12.35 23.42 -11.68
CA GLN A 165 13.17 22.32 -12.18
C GLN A 165 12.48 20.95 -12.07
N GLU A 166 11.75 20.67 -10.98
CA GLU A 166 11.00 19.42 -10.84
C GLU A 166 9.95 19.29 -11.93
N VAL A 167 9.17 20.36 -12.19
CA VAL A 167 8.15 20.36 -13.23
C VAL A 167 8.78 20.16 -14.62
N GLU A 168 9.89 20.84 -14.89
CA GLU A 168 10.61 20.68 -16.16
C GLU A 168 11.12 19.25 -16.37
N ILE A 169 11.73 18.65 -15.35
CA ILE A 169 12.19 17.25 -15.41
C ILE A 169 11.01 16.30 -15.61
N ILE A 170 9.90 16.50 -14.89
CA ILE A 170 8.70 15.67 -15.03
C ILE A 170 8.20 15.72 -16.48
N ASN A 171 8.11 16.90 -17.08
CA ASN A 171 7.67 17.04 -18.46
C ASN A 171 8.60 16.31 -19.46
N GLN A 172 9.92 16.45 -19.30
CA GLN A 172 10.90 15.79 -20.15
C GLN A 172 10.90 14.26 -20.00
N VAL A 173 10.62 13.74 -18.79
CA VAL A 173 10.58 12.30 -18.54
C VAL A 173 9.23 11.69 -18.92
N LEU A 174 8.12 12.41 -18.72
CA LEU A 174 6.79 11.91 -19.02
C LEU A 174 6.65 11.55 -20.50
N GLU A 175 7.11 12.40 -21.41
CA GLU A 175 6.98 12.17 -22.86
C GLU A 175 7.47 10.77 -23.29
N PRO A 176 8.71 10.33 -22.96
CA PRO A 176 9.15 8.97 -23.25
C PRO A 176 8.62 7.90 -22.30
N ALA A 177 8.25 8.23 -21.05
CA ALA A 177 7.79 7.26 -20.07
C ALA A 177 6.35 6.80 -20.30
N LEU A 178 5.46 7.69 -20.76
CA LEU A 178 4.04 7.39 -21.00
C LEU A 178 3.81 6.21 -21.96
N PRO A 179 4.40 6.13 -23.17
CA PRO A 179 4.17 4.99 -24.05
C PRO A 179 4.70 3.67 -23.47
N MET A 180 5.83 3.71 -22.74
CA MET A 180 6.38 2.53 -22.07
C MET A 180 5.48 2.05 -20.93
N LEU A 181 5.04 2.96 -20.06
CA LEU A 181 4.06 2.66 -19.02
C LEU A 181 2.76 2.11 -19.63
N GLY A 182 2.27 2.76 -20.69
CA GLY A 182 1.08 2.34 -21.44
C GLY A 182 1.19 0.92 -21.96
N ASP A 183 2.32 0.50 -22.54
CA ASP A 183 2.52 -0.88 -23.00
C ASP A 183 2.43 -1.91 -21.85
N TYR A 184 3.13 -1.67 -20.74
CA TYR A 184 3.07 -2.59 -19.60
C TYR A 184 1.67 -2.66 -18.97
N PHE A 185 0.97 -1.53 -18.84
CA PHE A 185 -0.39 -1.52 -18.30
C PHE A 185 -1.40 -2.14 -19.27
N MET A 186 -1.26 -1.94 -20.58
CA MET A 186 -2.10 -2.59 -21.59
C MET A 186 -1.91 -4.11 -21.56
N ARG A 187 -0.67 -4.60 -21.46
CA ARG A 187 -0.40 -6.04 -21.29
C ARG A 187 -1.03 -6.57 -20.01
N PHE A 188 -0.95 -5.81 -18.92
CA PHE A 188 -1.57 -6.15 -17.65
C PHE A 188 -3.10 -6.24 -17.76
N GLU A 189 -3.74 -5.26 -18.39
CA GLU A 189 -5.18 -5.23 -18.61
C GLU A 189 -5.64 -6.41 -19.47
N ALA A 190 -4.96 -6.68 -20.60
CA ALA A 190 -5.26 -7.83 -21.46
C ALA A 190 -5.14 -9.16 -20.70
N ALA A 191 -4.10 -9.31 -19.87
CA ALA A 191 -3.96 -10.49 -19.01
C ALA A 191 -5.09 -10.57 -17.97
N ALA A 192 -5.48 -9.44 -17.36
CA ALA A 192 -6.56 -9.36 -16.38
C ALA A 192 -7.93 -9.71 -16.96
N GLU A 193 -8.21 -9.30 -18.20
CA GLU A 193 -9.46 -9.62 -18.91
C GLU A 193 -9.63 -11.12 -19.17
N SER A 194 -8.52 -11.84 -19.36
CA SER A 194 -8.55 -13.29 -19.55
C SER A 194 -8.88 -14.08 -18.28
N VAL A 195 -8.84 -13.43 -17.10
CA VAL A 195 -9.05 -14.09 -15.81
C VAL A 195 -10.53 -14.40 -15.58
N LYS A 196 -10.84 -15.69 -15.45
CA LYS A 196 -12.18 -16.17 -15.07
C LYS A 196 -12.66 -15.50 -13.79
N GLN A 197 -13.94 -15.12 -13.75
CA GLN A 197 -14.55 -14.41 -12.61
C GLN A 197 -14.35 -15.13 -11.27
N SER A 198 -14.37 -16.46 -11.25
CA SER A 198 -14.13 -17.27 -10.05
C SER A 198 -12.70 -17.18 -9.51
N LEU A 199 -11.72 -16.84 -10.36
CA LEU A 199 -10.31 -16.71 -10.00
C LEU A 199 -9.87 -15.25 -9.75
N GLN A 200 -10.73 -14.27 -10.07
CA GLN A 200 -10.41 -12.85 -9.89
C GLN A 200 -9.99 -12.48 -8.46
N PRO A 201 -10.62 -12.98 -7.38
CA PRO A 201 -10.18 -12.63 -6.02
C PRO A 201 -8.72 -13.00 -5.76
N LEU A 202 -8.29 -14.17 -6.22
CA LEU A 202 -6.93 -14.65 -6.07
C LEU A 202 -5.93 -13.81 -6.89
N HIS A 203 -6.28 -13.47 -8.14
CA HIS A 203 -5.42 -12.65 -9.00
C HIS A 203 -5.32 -11.23 -8.45
N ARG A 204 -6.41 -10.65 -7.94
CA ARG A 204 -6.40 -9.35 -7.25
C ARG A 204 -5.45 -9.39 -6.05
N SER A 205 -5.58 -10.37 -5.16
CA SER A 205 -4.69 -10.52 -4.00
C SER A 205 -3.21 -10.58 -4.42
N TYR A 206 -2.89 -11.34 -5.47
CA TYR A 206 -1.54 -11.40 -6.03
C TYR A 206 -1.04 -10.04 -6.54
N VAL A 207 -1.83 -9.32 -7.35
CA VAL A 207 -1.45 -8.00 -7.87
C VAL A 207 -1.24 -7.00 -6.75
N LYS A 208 -2.15 -6.96 -5.78
CA LYS A 208 -2.04 -6.07 -4.62
C LYS A 208 -0.71 -6.26 -3.93
N ARG A 209 -0.35 -7.51 -3.62
CA ARG A 209 0.91 -7.84 -2.97
C ARG A 209 2.14 -7.37 -3.76
N GLN A 210 2.11 -7.46 -5.10
CA GLN A 210 3.26 -7.09 -5.92
C GLN A 210 3.34 -5.59 -6.23
N LEU A 211 2.21 -4.96 -6.53
CA LEU A 211 2.17 -3.61 -7.09
C LEU A 211 1.78 -2.53 -6.07
N HIS A 212 0.94 -2.83 -5.07
CA HIS A 212 0.59 -1.81 -4.06
C HIS A 212 1.80 -1.19 -3.38
N PRO A 213 2.85 -1.96 -3.03
CA PRO A 213 4.05 -1.40 -2.45
C PRO A 213 4.72 -0.32 -3.29
N ILE A 214 4.42 -0.27 -4.60
CA ILE A 214 5.05 0.59 -5.59
C ILE A 214 4.09 1.71 -6.03
N VAL A 215 2.82 1.40 -6.28
CA VAL A 215 1.88 2.34 -6.91
C VAL A 215 1.12 3.22 -5.92
N LEU A 216 1.02 2.83 -4.65
CA LEU A 216 0.25 3.59 -3.65
C LEU A 216 0.97 4.84 -3.15
N CYS A 217 2.19 5.12 -3.62
CA CYS A 217 2.80 6.44 -3.44
C CYS A 217 2.15 7.51 -4.32
N ALA A 218 1.47 7.13 -5.41
CA ALA A 218 0.75 8.06 -6.26
C ALA A 218 -0.58 8.47 -5.59
N PRO A 219 -0.82 9.78 -5.34
CA PRO A 219 -2.01 10.24 -4.62
C PRO A 219 -3.35 9.77 -5.17
N PHE A 220 -3.51 9.78 -6.49
CA PHE A 220 -4.73 9.34 -7.15
C PHE A 220 -4.95 7.83 -6.96
N SER A 221 -3.91 7.01 -7.13
CA SER A 221 -3.96 5.56 -6.86
C SER A 221 -4.26 5.24 -5.40
N TRP A 222 -3.64 5.99 -4.49
CA TRP A 222 -3.95 5.88 -3.08
C TRP A 222 -5.42 6.21 -2.79
N ARG A 223 -5.92 7.35 -3.28
CA ARG A 223 -7.29 7.80 -3.06
C ARG A 223 -8.32 6.85 -3.67
N THR A 224 -8.04 6.32 -4.87
CA THR A 224 -8.92 5.33 -5.52
C THR A 224 -9.05 4.05 -4.70
N TYR A 225 -7.97 3.64 -4.03
CA TYR A 225 -7.93 2.46 -3.17
C TYR A 225 -8.56 2.70 -1.79
N THR A 226 -8.35 3.87 -1.18
CA THR A 226 -8.78 4.17 0.19
C THR A 226 -10.15 4.85 0.29
N LYS A 227 -10.86 5.08 -0.83
CA LYS A 227 -12.14 5.81 -0.87
C LYS A 227 -13.03 5.50 0.32
N PRO A 228 -13.50 6.52 1.05
CA PRO A 228 -14.48 6.31 2.11
C PRO A 228 -15.76 5.72 1.49
N LEU A 229 -16.19 4.56 2.01
CA LEU A 229 -17.49 3.93 1.75
C LEU A 229 -17.75 3.37 0.33
N GLY A 230 -16.74 3.24 -0.53
CA GLY A 230 -16.92 2.63 -1.87
C GLY A 230 -17.90 3.38 -2.77
N TYR A 231 -18.11 4.68 -2.52
CA TYR A 231 -19.07 5.52 -3.23
C TYR A 231 -18.58 5.85 -4.65
N ALA A 232 -19.48 5.76 -5.62
CA ALA A 232 -19.25 6.26 -6.98
C ALA A 232 -19.39 7.80 -6.97
N GLY A 233 -18.34 8.53 -7.38
CA GLY A 233 -18.36 10.01 -7.40
C GLY A 233 -17.71 10.67 -6.18
N ASP A 234 -16.64 10.09 -5.63
CA ASP A 234 -15.78 10.75 -4.64
C ASP A 234 -15.32 12.13 -5.17
N TYR A 235 -15.82 13.20 -4.55
CA TYR A 235 -15.54 14.59 -4.96
C TYR A 235 -14.05 14.88 -5.03
N GLU A 236 -13.25 14.33 -4.11
CA GLU A 236 -11.80 14.56 -4.12
C GLU A 236 -11.15 13.92 -5.33
N MET A 237 -11.60 12.73 -5.73
CA MET A 237 -11.10 12.12 -6.96
C MET A 237 -11.45 12.93 -8.20
N VAL A 238 -12.66 13.45 -8.28
CA VAL A 238 -13.08 14.29 -9.40
C VAL A 238 -12.28 15.60 -9.41
N ALA A 239 -12.02 16.18 -8.23
CA ALA A 239 -11.18 17.35 -8.09
C ALA A 239 -9.73 17.10 -8.53
N MET A 240 -9.17 15.92 -8.19
CA MET A 240 -7.84 15.49 -8.64
C MET A 240 -7.75 15.42 -10.18
N MET A 241 -8.80 14.94 -10.86
CA MET A 241 -8.86 14.91 -12.33
C MET A 241 -8.93 16.31 -12.97
N ALA A 242 -9.36 17.33 -12.22
CA ALA A 242 -9.56 18.69 -12.71
C ALA A 242 -8.41 19.66 -12.38
N ARG A 243 -7.37 19.21 -11.66
CA ARG A 243 -6.23 20.04 -11.23
C ARG A 243 -4.90 19.50 -11.77
N ALA A 244 -3.82 20.24 -11.55
CA ALA A 244 -2.49 19.86 -12.06
C ALA A 244 -2.06 18.50 -11.50
N PRO A 245 -1.63 17.55 -12.35
CA PRO A 245 -1.44 16.15 -11.94
C PRO A 245 -0.11 15.88 -11.20
N TYR A 246 0.74 16.90 -11.00
CA TYR A 246 2.07 16.78 -10.41
C TYR A 246 2.06 16.65 -8.87
N GLU A 247 1.26 15.71 -8.36
CA GLU A 247 1.10 15.45 -6.93
C GLU A 247 1.89 14.22 -6.47
N GLY A 248 2.48 14.31 -5.28
CA GLY A 248 3.28 13.24 -4.68
C GLY A 248 4.55 13.76 -4.01
N SER A 249 5.13 12.93 -3.16
CA SER A 249 6.32 13.28 -2.35
C SER A 249 7.66 13.05 -3.06
N SER A 250 7.65 12.42 -4.24
CA SER A 250 8.83 12.11 -5.07
C SER A 250 8.55 12.35 -6.55
N LEU A 251 9.61 12.45 -7.37
CA LEU A 251 9.46 12.55 -8.84
C LEU A 251 8.71 11.33 -9.40
N PHE A 252 9.01 10.15 -8.88
CA PHE A 252 8.34 8.90 -9.25
C PHE A 252 6.84 8.93 -8.91
N ALA A 253 6.47 9.36 -7.71
CA ALA A 253 5.06 9.48 -7.32
C ALA A 253 4.31 10.45 -8.24
N LYS A 254 4.91 11.59 -8.59
CA LYS A 254 4.30 12.60 -9.49
C LYS A 254 4.12 12.07 -10.91
N ILE A 255 5.12 11.35 -11.44
CA ILE A 255 5.05 10.73 -12.77
C ILE A 255 3.95 9.66 -12.81
N LEU A 256 3.91 8.76 -11.81
CA LEU A 256 2.85 7.76 -11.72
C LEU A 256 1.47 8.39 -11.56
N ASN A 257 1.34 9.40 -10.69
CA ASN A 257 0.08 10.11 -10.50
C ASN A 257 -0.41 10.74 -11.80
N THR A 258 0.49 11.33 -12.57
CA THR A 258 0.19 11.91 -13.88
C THR A 258 -0.20 10.84 -14.89
N PHE A 259 0.47 9.69 -14.91
CA PHE A 259 0.10 8.57 -15.75
C PHE A 259 -1.31 8.04 -15.42
N PHE A 260 -1.67 7.88 -14.15
CA PHE A 260 -3.00 7.37 -13.79
C PHE A 260 -4.16 8.35 -13.99
N LEU A 261 -3.86 9.63 -14.22
CA LEU A 261 -4.86 10.68 -14.46
C LEU A 261 -5.12 10.96 -15.95
N ASN A 262 -4.26 10.47 -16.85
CA ASN A 262 -4.32 10.71 -18.30
C ASN A 262 -4.58 9.40 -19.06
#